data_AF-A0AAV8ZRY2-F1
#
_entry.id   AF-A0AAV8ZRY2-F1
#
_cell.length_a   1.000
_cell.length_b   1.000
_cell.length_c   1.000
_cell.angle_alpha   90.00
_cell.angle_beta   90.00
_cell.angle_gamma   90.00
#
_symmetry.space_group_name_H-M   'P 1'
#
loop_
_entity.id
_entity.type
_entity.pdbx_description
1 polymer ?
#
loop_
_entity_poly.entity_id
_entity_poly.type
_entity_poly.pdbx_seq_one_letter_code
_entity_poly.pdbx_strand_id
1 'polypeptide(L)'
;MHKIKAARDLIEEIQDFIEEPQRRDTVALHLQVFICLHFLGHGGYQITVGQELNLAVSQHVVSRILKNICNILTIHLLPRHVRFPTTDEHVRRVKDRFTENFNFPNVIGVIDGTHVAIVTPTIDDPNYPAVAYLNRKGYYSINVQATFDADMILLNVNARYPCATHDSAIWEVSTNNRHLRRRYLEGQRNTWLLGDSGYPLQPWLMTPITDAAPNSPEAHYTKCHVRARNVGERGNGMWKEKFRCLKKDRVLHYKHAAAGRIIYSCAVLHNICRFYNVPDPEDSSDEDDENDNNDDERNAGDVNISEEGRLVRRRLVEILWNRADNRIG
;
A
#
# COMPACT_ATOMS: atom_id res chain seq x y z
N MET A 1 -23.01 -3.57 -13.32
CA MET A 1 -23.75 -2.88 -12.23
C MET A 1 -22.82 -2.30 -11.15
N HIS A 2 -21.86 -3.07 -10.62
CA HIS A 2 -20.93 -2.63 -9.56
C HIS A 2 -20.16 -1.33 -9.86
N LYS A 3 -19.53 -1.22 -11.04
CA LYS A 3 -18.76 -0.03 -11.46
C LYS A 3 -19.59 1.26 -11.48
N ILE A 4 -20.81 1.19 -12.00
CA ILE A 4 -21.71 2.35 -12.13
C ILE A 4 -22.12 2.86 -10.74
N LYS A 5 -22.48 1.94 -9.84
CA LYS A 5 -22.84 2.29 -8.46
C LYS A 5 -21.66 2.93 -7.73
N ALA A 6 -20.48 2.31 -7.81
CA ALA A 6 -19.26 2.85 -7.19
C ALA A 6 -18.94 4.27 -7.69
N ALA A 7 -19.04 4.50 -9.01
CA ALA A 7 -18.76 5.81 -9.58
C ALA A 7 -19.78 6.88 -9.16
N ARG A 8 -21.07 6.53 -9.11
CA ARG A 8 -22.11 7.46 -8.66
C ARG A 8 -21.93 7.84 -7.19
N ASP A 9 -21.77 6.85 -6.32
CA ASP A 9 -21.64 7.07 -4.88
C ASP A 9 -20.31 7.85 -4.59
N LEU A 10 -19.24 7.63 -5.37
CA LEU A 10 -18.02 8.45 -5.34
C LEU A 10 -18.27 9.91 -5.73
N ILE A 11 -19.06 10.16 -6.79
CA ILE A 11 -19.41 11.53 -7.22
C ILE A 11 -20.19 12.24 -6.11
N GLU A 12 -21.11 11.55 -5.46
CA GLU A 12 -21.86 12.07 -4.31
C GLU A 12 -20.93 12.42 -3.14
N GLU A 13 -19.98 11.54 -2.79
CA GLU A 13 -18.99 11.82 -1.73
C GLU A 13 -18.07 13.02 -2.05
N ILE A 14 -17.76 13.26 -3.32
CA ILE A 14 -16.90 14.38 -3.76
C ILE A 14 -17.68 15.70 -3.82
N GLN A 15 -18.98 15.66 -4.12
CA GLN A 15 -19.83 16.83 -4.32
C GLN A 15 -19.80 17.79 -3.12
N ASP A 16 -19.72 17.26 -1.90
CA ASP A 16 -19.67 18.04 -0.65
C ASP A 16 -18.40 18.90 -0.49
N PHE A 17 -17.35 18.61 -1.28
CA PHE A 17 -16.04 19.27 -1.16
C PHE A 17 -15.68 20.14 -2.34
N ILE A 18 -16.59 20.29 -3.31
CA ILE A 18 -16.35 21.11 -4.48
C ILE A 18 -16.89 22.51 -4.25
N GLU A 19 -16.01 23.49 -4.45
CA GLU A 19 -16.40 24.90 -4.51
C GLU A 19 -17.37 25.13 -5.68
N GLU A 20 -18.42 25.90 -5.43
CA GLU A 20 -19.40 26.23 -6.47
C GLU A 20 -18.70 26.86 -7.70
N PRO A 21 -19.04 26.43 -8.92
CA PRO A 21 -18.37 26.90 -10.12
C PRO A 21 -18.59 28.41 -10.32
N GLN A 22 -17.53 29.20 -10.16
CA GLN A 22 -17.57 30.66 -10.40
C GLN A 22 -17.73 31.03 -11.90
N ARG A 23 -17.56 30.08 -12.83
CA ARG A 23 -17.64 30.32 -14.28
C ARG A 23 -18.60 29.36 -14.97
N ARG A 24 -19.31 29.87 -15.99
CA ARG A 24 -20.28 29.12 -16.80
C ARG A 24 -19.65 27.97 -17.61
N ASP A 25 -18.37 28.05 -17.94
CA ASP A 25 -17.66 27.04 -18.76
C ASP A 25 -16.98 25.94 -17.92
N THR A 26 -17.47 25.70 -16.69
CA THR A 26 -16.86 24.71 -15.81
C THR A 26 -17.32 23.31 -16.21
N VAL A 27 -16.34 22.41 -16.43
CA VAL A 27 -16.60 20.99 -16.70
C VAL A 27 -17.47 20.40 -15.59
N ALA A 28 -18.56 19.73 -15.93
CA ALA A 28 -19.46 19.14 -14.95
C ALA A 28 -18.73 18.13 -14.03
N LEU A 29 -19.13 18.04 -12.76
CA LEU A 29 -18.41 17.21 -11.77
C LEU A 29 -18.23 15.76 -12.23
N HIS A 30 -19.29 15.11 -12.69
CA HIS A 30 -19.20 13.72 -13.15
C HIS A 30 -18.15 13.55 -14.25
N LEU A 31 -18.01 14.52 -15.17
CA LEU A 31 -16.95 14.52 -16.18
C LEU A 31 -15.57 14.75 -15.57
N GLN A 32 -15.44 15.63 -14.58
CA GLN A 32 -14.17 15.81 -13.85
C GLN A 32 -13.72 14.52 -13.17
N VAL A 33 -14.64 13.81 -12.52
CA VAL A 33 -14.36 12.50 -11.90
C VAL A 33 -13.99 11.47 -12.96
N PHE A 34 -14.70 11.39 -14.09
CA PHE A 34 -14.37 10.45 -15.16
C PHE A 34 -13.01 10.73 -15.80
N ILE A 35 -12.65 11.99 -16.04
CA ILE A 35 -11.31 12.38 -16.50
C ILE A 35 -10.25 11.91 -15.50
N CYS A 36 -10.49 12.10 -14.20
CA CYS A 36 -9.57 11.65 -13.16
C CYS A 36 -9.42 10.13 -13.14
N LEU A 37 -10.53 9.39 -13.06
CA LEU A 37 -10.52 7.92 -13.07
C LEU A 37 -9.84 7.36 -14.32
N HIS A 38 -10.09 7.98 -15.48
CA HIS A 38 -9.48 7.58 -16.74
C HIS A 38 -7.96 7.73 -16.71
N PHE A 39 -7.45 8.87 -16.25
CA PHE A 39 -6.01 9.10 -16.09
C PHE A 39 -5.37 8.09 -15.13
N LEU A 40 -5.96 7.89 -13.95
CA LEU A 40 -5.42 6.98 -12.93
C LEU A 40 -5.43 5.52 -13.41
N GLY A 41 -6.49 5.09 -14.09
CA GLY A 41 -6.65 3.73 -14.58
C GLY A 41 -5.73 3.37 -15.75
N HIS A 42 -5.46 4.29 -16.67
CA HIS A 42 -4.66 4.00 -17.88
C HIS A 42 -3.19 4.39 -17.77
N GLY A 43 -2.86 5.39 -16.94
CA GLY A 43 -1.49 5.92 -16.85
C GLY A 43 -1.00 6.59 -18.13
N GLY A 44 -1.90 6.96 -19.05
CA GLY A 44 -1.55 7.66 -20.29
C GLY A 44 -1.16 9.12 -20.08
N TYR A 45 -0.55 9.74 -21.10
CA TYR A 45 -0.29 11.17 -21.10
C TYR A 45 -1.61 11.95 -20.99
N GLN A 46 -1.62 13.04 -20.21
CA GLN A 46 -2.83 13.85 -19.97
C GLN A 46 -3.52 14.35 -21.25
N ILE A 47 -2.75 14.51 -22.34
CA ILE A 47 -3.23 14.92 -23.67
C ILE A 47 -4.19 13.88 -24.25
N THR A 48 -3.88 12.60 -24.07
CA THR A 48 -4.64 11.47 -24.63
C THR A 48 -5.98 11.28 -23.91
N VAL A 49 -6.04 11.52 -22.60
CA VAL A 49 -7.24 11.35 -21.76
C VAL A 49 -8.41 12.26 -22.14
N GLY A 50 -8.14 13.52 -22.52
CA GLY A 50 -9.19 14.44 -22.95
C GLY A 50 -9.78 14.05 -24.31
N GLN A 51 -8.91 13.69 -25.25
CA GLN A 51 -9.27 13.34 -26.62
C GLN A 51 -10.01 11.99 -26.70
N GLU A 52 -9.63 10.99 -25.91
CA GLU A 52 -10.27 9.66 -25.89
C GLU A 52 -11.70 9.67 -25.34
N LEU A 53 -12.02 10.62 -24.46
CA LEU A 53 -13.40 10.80 -23.96
C LEU A 53 -14.27 11.66 -24.90
N ASN A 54 -13.76 12.07 -26.07
CA ASN A 54 -14.37 13.08 -26.95
C ASN A 54 -14.70 14.40 -26.23
N LEU A 55 -14.02 14.68 -25.12
CA LEU A 55 -14.17 15.91 -24.37
C LEU A 55 -13.12 16.88 -24.93
N ALA A 56 -13.53 17.93 -25.64
CA ALA A 56 -12.62 18.95 -26.17
C ALA A 56 -12.00 19.83 -25.05
N VAL A 57 -11.31 19.19 -24.09
CA VAL A 57 -10.68 19.82 -22.92
C VAL A 57 -9.17 19.93 -23.14
N SER A 58 -8.61 21.08 -22.80
CA SER A 58 -7.16 21.30 -22.89
C SER A 58 -6.41 20.57 -21.77
N GLN A 59 -5.13 20.26 -22.01
CA GLN A 59 -4.25 19.64 -21.00
C GLN A 59 -4.20 20.45 -19.70
N HIS A 60 -4.21 21.79 -19.77
CA HIS A 60 -4.26 22.65 -18.58
C HIS A 60 -5.52 22.41 -17.73
N VAL A 61 -6.68 22.22 -18.38
CA VAL A 61 -7.94 21.91 -17.68
C VAL A 61 -7.85 20.54 -17.02
N VAL A 62 -7.33 19.52 -17.72
CA VAL A 62 -7.11 18.18 -17.16
C VAL A 62 -6.19 18.23 -15.94
N SER A 63 -5.06 18.92 -16.02
CA SER A 63 -4.12 19.08 -14.90
C SER A 63 -4.78 19.70 -13.67
N ARG A 64 -5.60 20.75 -13.87
CA ARG A 64 -6.35 21.39 -12.77
C ARG A 64 -7.39 20.45 -12.17
N ILE A 65 -8.12 19.69 -12.99
CA ILE A 65 -9.10 18.69 -12.55
C ILE A 65 -8.41 17.62 -11.71
N LEU A 66 -7.32 17.03 -12.22
CA LEU A 66 -6.55 16.00 -11.52
C LEU A 66 -6.06 16.49 -10.17
N LYS A 67 -5.50 17.70 -10.13
CA LYS A 67 -5.06 18.33 -8.89
C LYS A 67 -6.21 18.48 -7.89
N ASN A 68 -7.37 18.97 -8.35
CA ASN A 68 -8.52 19.20 -7.48
C ASN A 68 -9.08 17.89 -6.92
N ILE A 69 -9.42 16.94 -7.80
CA ILE A 69 -10.00 15.66 -7.41
C ILE A 69 -9.03 14.86 -6.53
N CYS A 70 -7.74 14.78 -6.90
CA CYS A 70 -6.75 14.07 -6.07
C CYS A 70 -6.58 14.72 -4.69
N ASN A 71 -6.67 16.05 -4.58
CA ASN A 71 -6.66 16.73 -3.27
C ASN A 71 -7.88 16.34 -2.43
N ILE A 72 -9.08 16.35 -3.01
CA ILE A 72 -10.31 15.97 -2.30
C ILE A 72 -10.20 14.51 -1.81
N LEU A 73 -9.79 13.60 -2.71
CA LEU A 73 -9.60 12.19 -2.37
C LEU A 73 -8.59 12.02 -1.22
N THR A 74 -7.45 12.71 -1.30
CA THR A 74 -6.38 12.60 -0.31
C THR A 74 -6.77 13.21 1.05
N ILE A 75 -7.39 14.39 1.06
CA ILE A 75 -7.65 15.14 2.30
C ILE A 75 -8.90 14.62 3.00
N HIS A 76 -9.98 14.36 2.25
CA HIS A 76 -11.29 14.09 2.84
C HIS A 76 -11.67 12.61 2.82
N LEU A 77 -11.29 11.86 1.78
CA LEU A 77 -11.72 10.47 1.62
C LEU A 77 -10.69 9.45 2.13
N LEU A 78 -9.38 9.75 2.05
CA LEU A 78 -8.32 8.85 2.55
C LEU A 78 -8.52 8.42 4.01
N PRO A 79 -8.79 9.33 4.98
CA PRO A 79 -9.00 8.92 6.37
C PRO A 79 -10.26 8.07 6.59
N ARG A 80 -11.21 8.09 5.66
CA ARG A 80 -12.47 7.33 5.72
C ARG A 80 -12.31 5.92 5.13
N HIS A 81 -11.61 5.83 4.00
CA HIS A 81 -11.51 4.61 3.20
C HIS A 81 -10.26 3.78 3.51
N VAL A 82 -9.14 4.38 3.93
CA VAL A 82 -7.90 3.67 4.30
C VAL A 82 -7.67 3.80 5.80
N ARG A 83 -8.03 2.75 6.54
CA ARG A 83 -8.03 2.76 8.02
C ARG A 83 -7.29 1.58 8.59
N PHE A 84 -6.26 1.88 9.38
CA PHE A 84 -5.54 0.87 10.14
C PHE A 84 -6.44 0.29 11.26
N PRO A 85 -6.37 -1.02 11.56
CA PRO A 85 -7.21 -1.62 12.60
C PRO A 85 -6.78 -1.14 13.99
N THR A 86 -7.55 -0.20 14.54
CA THR A 86 -7.31 0.40 15.87
C THR A 86 -8.41 0.10 16.88
N THR A 87 -9.62 -0.27 16.44
CA THR A 87 -10.71 -0.70 17.31
C THR A 87 -10.66 -2.22 17.51
N ASP A 88 -11.10 -2.70 18.68
CA ASP A 88 -11.04 -4.13 19.00
C ASP A 88 -11.87 -4.98 18.03
N GLU A 89 -13.00 -4.46 17.56
CA GLU A 89 -13.83 -5.11 16.54
C GLU A 89 -13.09 -5.23 15.21
N HIS A 90 -12.46 -4.15 14.73
CA HIS A 90 -11.74 -4.18 13.46
C HIS A 90 -10.51 -5.10 13.55
N VAL A 91 -9.77 -5.04 14.66
CA VAL A 91 -8.65 -5.94 14.95
C VAL A 91 -9.10 -7.40 14.93
N ARG A 92 -10.20 -7.73 15.61
CA ARG A 92 -10.74 -9.10 15.64
C ARG A 92 -11.08 -9.59 14.23
N ARG A 93 -11.83 -8.78 13.47
CA ARG A 93 -12.20 -9.12 12.09
C ARG A 93 -10.98 -9.43 11.22
N VAL A 94 -9.95 -8.59 11.26
CA VAL A 94 -8.74 -8.83 10.45
C VAL A 94 -8.02 -10.11 10.88
N LYS A 95 -7.90 -10.36 12.19
CA LYS A 95 -7.29 -11.59 12.72
C LYS A 95 -8.03 -12.86 12.30
N ASP A 96 -9.35 -12.82 12.34
CA ASP A 96 -10.20 -13.95 11.96
C ASP A 96 -9.99 -14.28 10.48
N ARG A 97 -10.01 -13.27 9.60
CA ARG A 97 -9.76 -13.45 8.15
C ARG A 97 -8.39 -14.03 7.84
N PHE A 98 -7.32 -13.60 8.52
CA PHE A 98 -5.99 -14.21 8.34
C PHE A 98 -5.93 -15.65 8.86
N THR A 99 -6.62 -15.94 9.97
CA THR A 99 -6.68 -17.29 10.53
C THR A 99 -7.45 -18.23 9.59
N GLU A 100 -8.57 -17.79 9.03
CA GLU A 100 -9.38 -18.54 8.06
C GLU A 100 -8.58 -18.83 6.77
N ASN A 101 -7.96 -17.80 6.18
CA ASN A 101 -7.34 -17.92 4.86
C ASN A 101 -5.96 -18.58 4.89
N PHE A 102 -5.20 -18.39 5.98
CA PHE A 102 -3.78 -18.77 6.04
C PHE A 102 -3.42 -19.63 7.25
N ASN A 103 -4.34 -19.86 8.19
CA ASN A 103 -4.07 -20.53 9.47
C ASN A 103 -2.98 -19.82 10.31
N PHE A 104 -2.72 -18.54 10.04
CA PHE A 104 -1.73 -17.75 10.77
C PHE A 104 -2.46 -16.89 11.83
N PRO A 105 -2.27 -17.16 13.13
CA PRO A 105 -3.04 -16.49 14.16
C PRO A 105 -2.65 -15.01 14.31
N ASN A 106 -3.58 -14.20 14.81
CA ASN A 106 -3.33 -12.86 15.35
C ASN A 106 -2.70 -11.81 14.40
N VAL A 107 -2.64 -12.09 13.10
CA VAL A 107 -2.17 -11.15 12.08
C VAL A 107 -3.18 -10.03 11.91
N ILE A 108 -2.72 -8.78 11.92
CA ILE A 108 -3.57 -7.59 11.69
C ILE A 108 -3.23 -6.84 10.39
N GLY A 109 -2.40 -7.45 9.55
CA GLY A 109 -2.03 -6.92 8.25
C GLY A 109 -0.69 -7.45 7.78
N VAL A 110 -0.43 -7.28 6.50
CA VAL A 110 0.86 -7.52 5.85
C VAL A 110 1.41 -6.18 5.40
N ILE A 111 2.63 -5.85 5.80
CA ILE A 111 3.33 -4.65 5.38
C ILE A 111 4.27 -4.99 4.22
N ASP A 112 4.29 -4.12 3.21
CA ASP A 112 5.10 -4.31 2.02
C ASP A 112 5.47 -2.98 1.36
N GLY A 113 6.63 -2.95 0.71
CA GLY A 113 7.13 -1.82 -0.07
C GLY A 113 6.80 -1.97 -1.56
N THR A 114 6.64 -0.86 -2.27
CA THR A 114 6.57 -0.85 -3.73
C THR A 114 7.04 0.49 -4.29
N HIS A 115 7.57 0.49 -5.52
CA HIS A 115 8.08 1.69 -6.16
C HIS A 115 7.07 2.28 -7.15
N VAL A 116 6.94 3.61 -7.12
CA VAL A 116 6.16 4.35 -8.14
C VAL A 116 7.11 5.27 -8.88
N ALA A 117 7.22 5.08 -10.20
CA ALA A 117 8.11 5.83 -11.05
C ALA A 117 7.66 7.30 -11.20
N ILE A 118 8.60 8.22 -11.05
CA ILE A 118 8.40 9.66 -11.23
C ILE A 118 9.43 10.21 -12.20
N VAL A 119 9.15 11.37 -12.78
CA VAL A 119 10.18 12.15 -13.48
C VAL A 119 11.29 12.56 -12.52
N THR A 120 12.47 12.79 -13.07
CA THR A 120 13.63 13.32 -12.36
C THR A 120 13.21 14.53 -11.50
N PRO A 121 13.42 14.47 -10.17
CA PRO A 121 13.30 15.65 -9.33
C PRO A 121 14.28 16.73 -9.78
N THR A 122 14.07 17.97 -9.36
CA THR A 122 15.05 19.04 -9.64
C THR A 122 16.42 18.62 -9.07
N ILE A 123 17.47 18.64 -9.89
CA ILE A 123 18.80 18.13 -9.53
C ILE A 123 19.34 18.82 -8.28
N ASP A 124 19.17 20.14 -8.20
CA ASP A 124 19.70 21.00 -7.14
C ASP A 124 18.67 21.33 -6.05
N ASP A 125 17.62 20.52 -5.85
CA ASP A 125 16.69 20.74 -4.73
C ASP A 125 17.43 20.47 -3.40
N PRO A 126 17.59 21.47 -2.51
CA PRO A 126 18.38 21.32 -1.29
C PRO A 126 17.74 20.38 -0.28
N ASN A 127 16.44 20.11 -0.39
CA ASN A 127 15.71 19.23 0.52
C ASN A 127 15.40 17.87 -0.10
N TYR A 128 15.26 17.81 -1.43
CA TYR A 128 14.83 16.62 -2.16
C TYR A 128 15.74 16.34 -3.37
N PRO A 129 17.04 16.09 -3.16
CA PRO A 129 18.00 15.95 -4.25
C PRO A 129 17.65 14.74 -5.12
N ALA A 130 17.80 14.87 -6.44
CA ALA A 130 17.41 13.85 -7.41
C ALA A 130 18.06 12.47 -7.12
N VAL A 131 19.30 12.46 -6.62
CA VAL A 131 20.04 11.23 -6.26
C VAL A 131 19.30 10.37 -5.24
N ALA A 132 18.55 10.98 -4.31
CA ALA A 132 17.80 10.23 -3.31
C ALA A 132 16.68 9.39 -3.93
N TYR A 133 16.15 9.83 -5.08
CA TYR A 133 15.06 9.16 -5.78
C TYR A 133 15.55 8.17 -6.84
N LEU A 134 16.84 8.17 -7.18
CA LEU A 134 17.40 7.25 -8.17
C LEU A 134 17.52 5.84 -7.58
N ASN A 135 16.87 4.87 -8.21
CA ASN A 135 16.95 3.48 -7.80
C ASN A 135 18.06 2.72 -8.54
N ARG A 136 18.33 1.49 -8.09
CA ARG A 136 19.38 0.64 -8.68
C ARG A 136 19.09 0.23 -10.13
N LYS A 137 17.83 0.29 -10.55
CA LYS A 137 17.35 0.02 -11.92
C LYS A 137 17.44 1.26 -12.83
N GLY A 138 18.05 2.35 -12.37
CA GLY A 138 18.36 3.53 -13.18
C GLY A 138 17.17 4.47 -13.45
N TYR A 139 16.09 4.38 -12.68
CA TYR A 139 14.95 5.31 -12.79
C TYR A 139 14.64 5.99 -11.46
N TYR A 140 13.90 7.11 -11.50
CA TYR A 140 13.52 7.83 -10.29
C TYR A 140 12.19 7.30 -9.74
N SER A 141 12.12 7.00 -8.45
CA SER A 141 10.92 6.47 -7.81
C SER A 141 10.67 6.99 -6.40
N ILE A 142 9.40 6.98 -6.01
CA ILE A 142 8.95 7.09 -4.62
C ILE A 142 8.90 5.66 -4.05
N ASN A 143 9.45 5.45 -2.86
CA ASN A 143 9.19 4.22 -2.10
C ASN A 143 7.85 4.40 -1.36
N VAL A 144 6.89 3.52 -1.66
CA VAL A 144 5.55 3.49 -1.09
C VAL A 144 5.44 2.29 -0.17
N GLN A 145 5.34 2.54 1.14
CA GLN A 145 5.04 1.49 2.11
C GLN A 145 3.53 1.37 2.28
N ALA A 146 2.98 0.18 2.08
CA ALA A 146 1.56 -0.11 2.22
C ALA A 146 1.32 -1.24 3.22
N THR A 147 0.12 -1.29 3.80
CA THR A 147 -0.33 -2.40 4.63
C THR A 147 -1.65 -2.93 4.12
N PHE A 148 -1.78 -4.24 3.95
CA PHE A 148 -2.97 -4.90 3.44
C PHE A 148 -3.57 -5.86 4.46
N ASP A 149 -4.90 -5.99 4.49
CA ASP A 149 -5.56 -7.12 5.17
C ASP A 149 -5.57 -8.38 4.29
N ALA A 150 -6.10 -9.48 4.83
CA ALA A 150 -6.16 -10.78 4.13
C ALA A 150 -6.95 -10.75 2.81
N ASP A 151 -7.82 -9.75 2.64
CA ASP A 151 -8.64 -9.52 1.46
C ASP A 151 -8.02 -8.42 0.56
N MET A 152 -6.74 -8.07 0.74
CA MET A 152 -6.04 -7.05 -0.06
C MET A 152 -6.69 -5.66 0.00
N ILE A 153 -7.39 -5.33 1.09
CA ILE A 153 -7.82 -3.97 1.42
C ILE A 153 -6.64 -3.19 1.98
N LEU A 154 -6.40 -1.97 1.48
CA LEU A 154 -5.38 -1.09 2.03
C LEU A 154 -5.78 -0.59 3.42
N LEU A 155 -4.99 -0.94 4.43
CA LEU A 155 -5.12 -0.50 5.81
C LEU A 155 -4.26 0.74 6.09
N ASN A 156 -3.15 0.89 5.38
CA ASN A 156 -2.26 2.05 5.48
C ASN A 156 -1.47 2.24 4.18
N VAL A 157 -1.06 3.48 3.89
CA VAL A 157 -0.22 3.84 2.75
C VAL A 157 0.66 5.04 3.12
N ASN A 158 1.95 4.97 2.75
CA ASN A 158 2.94 6.02 3.00
C ASN A 158 3.83 6.23 1.76
N ALA A 159 3.52 7.27 0.98
CA ALA A 159 4.20 7.60 -0.27
C ALA A 159 5.08 8.87 -0.14
N ARG A 160 5.77 9.03 1.00
CA ARG A 160 6.52 10.26 1.34
C ARG A 160 8.03 10.13 1.18
N TYR A 161 8.53 8.93 0.90
CA TYR A 161 9.95 8.65 0.98
C TYR A 161 10.56 8.46 -0.41
N PRO A 162 11.79 8.97 -0.61
CA PRO A 162 12.53 8.73 -1.83
C PRO A 162 12.98 7.25 -1.89
N CYS A 163 13.26 6.74 -3.09
CA CYS A 163 13.63 5.34 -3.30
C CYS A 163 14.78 4.84 -2.42
N ALA A 164 15.79 5.68 -2.16
CA ALA A 164 16.94 5.31 -1.34
C ALA A 164 16.59 5.01 0.13
N THR A 165 15.37 5.33 0.57
CA THR A 165 14.94 4.99 1.94
C THR A 165 14.46 3.55 2.00
N HIS A 166 15.16 2.73 2.79
CA HIS A 166 14.75 1.34 3.06
C HIS A 166 13.41 1.25 3.79
N ASP A 167 12.66 0.18 3.54
CA ASP A 167 11.36 -0.07 4.16
C ASP A 167 11.41 -0.13 5.68
N SER A 168 12.48 -0.68 6.24
CA SER A 168 12.73 -0.68 7.69
C SER A 168 12.88 0.72 8.27
N ALA A 169 13.51 1.65 7.54
CA ALA A 169 13.65 3.04 7.97
C ALA A 169 12.30 3.78 7.91
N ILE A 170 11.49 3.52 6.88
CA ILE A 170 10.11 4.04 6.79
C ILE A 170 9.27 3.50 7.95
N TRP A 171 9.40 2.20 8.25
CA TRP A 171 8.70 1.54 9.34
C TRP A 171 9.05 2.15 10.70
N GLU A 172 10.34 2.38 10.97
CA GLU A 172 10.81 2.85 12.26
C GLU A 172 10.16 4.19 12.65
N VAL A 173 10.03 5.11 11.68
CA VAL A 173 9.41 6.43 11.89
C VAL A 173 7.89 6.44 11.68
N SER A 174 7.29 5.32 11.29
CA SER A 174 5.87 5.23 10.95
C SER A 174 4.95 5.43 12.16
N THR A 175 3.76 5.99 11.91
CA THR A 175 2.71 6.10 12.94
C THR A 175 2.22 4.74 13.41
N ASN A 176 2.25 3.72 12.54
CA ASN A 176 1.81 2.36 12.85
C ASN A 176 2.78 1.67 13.81
N ASN A 177 4.09 1.77 13.58
CA ASN A 177 5.09 1.24 14.50
C ASN A 177 4.93 1.86 15.90
N ARG A 178 4.80 3.20 15.96
CA ARG A 178 4.56 3.91 17.23
C ARG A 178 3.27 3.46 17.92
N HIS A 179 2.20 3.26 17.16
CA HIS A 179 0.93 2.78 17.68
C HIS A 179 1.06 1.37 18.27
N LEU A 180 1.64 0.42 17.52
CA LEU A 180 1.79 -0.97 17.94
C LEU A 180 2.76 -1.10 19.12
N ARG A 181 3.88 -0.38 19.11
CA ARG A 181 4.80 -0.30 20.25
C ARG A 181 4.09 0.18 21.51
N ARG A 182 3.29 1.25 21.42
CA ARG A 182 2.52 1.75 22.57
C ARG A 182 1.52 0.71 23.08
N ARG A 183 0.71 0.10 22.20
CA ARG A 183 -0.26 -0.94 22.58
C ARG A 183 0.43 -2.14 23.25
N TYR A 184 1.58 -2.52 22.73
CA TYR A 184 2.40 -3.56 23.32
C TYR A 184 2.89 -3.14 24.72
N LEU A 185 3.41 -1.94 24.93
CA LEU A 185 3.80 -1.49 26.27
C LEU A 185 2.59 -1.42 27.24
N GLU A 186 1.38 -1.17 26.73
CA GLU A 186 0.11 -1.16 27.48
C GLU A 186 -0.44 -2.57 27.81
N GLY A 187 0.29 -3.64 27.51
CA GLY A 187 -0.13 -5.00 27.84
C GLY A 187 -0.84 -5.75 26.71
N GLN A 188 -1.13 -5.11 25.57
CA GLN A 188 -1.72 -5.80 24.42
C GLN A 188 -0.68 -6.69 23.75
N ARG A 189 -0.72 -7.97 24.11
CA ARG A 189 0.05 -9.03 23.45
C ARG A 189 -0.82 -9.68 22.36
N ASN A 190 -0.20 -10.43 21.45
CA ASN A 190 -0.90 -11.21 20.41
C ASN A 190 -1.48 -10.38 19.26
N THR A 191 -0.74 -9.40 18.76
CA THR A 191 -1.12 -8.63 17.57
C THR A 191 0.16 -8.31 16.81
N TRP A 192 0.24 -8.69 15.53
CA TRP A 192 1.42 -8.42 14.71
C TRP A 192 1.08 -8.20 13.24
N LEU A 193 1.95 -7.45 12.58
CA LEU A 193 2.07 -7.41 11.13
C LEU A 193 3.04 -8.51 10.65
N LEU A 194 2.91 -8.91 9.39
CA LEU A 194 3.93 -9.70 8.69
C LEU A 194 4.67 -8.79 7.70
N GLY A 195 6.00 -8.84 7.70
CA GLY A 195 6.85 -8.18 6.71
C GLY A 195 7.94 -9.14 6.21
N ASP A 196 8.68 -8.75 5.17
CA ASP A 196 9.84 -9.53 4.72
C ASP A 196 11.03 -9.49 5.67
N SER A 197 12.11 -10.14 5.24
CA SER A 197 13.40 -10.17 5.92
C SER A 197 14.07 -8.80 6.05
N GLY A 198 13.73 -7.83 5.20
CA GLY A 198 14.30 -6.47 5.25
C GLY A 198 13.75 -5.63 6.40
N TYR A 199 12.64 -6.05 7.02
CA TYR A 199 12.09 -5.42 8.22
C TYR A 199 12.75 -5.93 9.51
N PRO A 200 12.78 -5.10 10.58
CA PRO A 200 13.24 -5.56 11.88
C PRO A 200 12.26 -6.55 12.51
N LEU A 201 12.78 -7.63 13.11
CA LEU A 201 11.97 -8.49 13.96
C LEU A 201 11.60 -7.76 15.26
N GLN A 202 10.31 -7.57 15.50
CA GLN A 202 9.76 -6.93 16.71
C GLN A 202 8.55 -7.73 17.23
N PRO A 203 8.15 -7.61 18.50
CA PRO A 203 7.00 -8.35 19.04
C PRO A 203 5.67 -8.15 18.29
N TRP A 204 5.56 -7.05 17.53
CA TRP A 204 4.41 -6.66 16.72
C TRP A 204 4.70 -6.64 15.20
N LEU A 205 5.90 -7.06 14.77
CA LEU A 205 6.28 -7.22 13.36
C LEU A 205 7.09 -8.50 13.18
N MET A 206 6.44 -9.52 12.63
CA MET A 206 7.04 -10.81 12.36
C MET A 206 7.73 -10.81 11.00
N THR A 207 8.85 -11.53 10.90
CA THR A 207 9.64 -11.71 9.68
C THR A 207 10.03 -13.17 9.51
N PRO A 208 10.29 -13.65 8.28
CA PRO A 208 10.66 -15.04 8.01
C PRO A 208 11.97 -15.45 8.71
N ILE A 209 12.21 -16.76 8.82
CA ILE A 209 13.49 -17.33 9.27
C ILE A 209 14.23 -17.81 8.03
N THR A 210 15.23 -17.05 7.58
CA THR A 210 15.96 -17.28 6.31
C THR A 210 16.80 -18.56 6.32
N ASP A 211 17.38 -18.93 7.46
CA ASP A 211 18.33 -20.04 7.59
C ASP A 211 17.74 -21.25 8.33
N ALA A 212 16.43 -21.51 8.15
CA ALA A 212 15.77 -22.63 8.81
C ALA A 212 16.18 -23.98 8.19
N ALA A 213 16.46 -24.98 9.04
CA ALA A 213 16.76 -26.32 8.58
C ALA A 213 15.54 -26.94 7.85
N PRO A 214 15.74 -27.67 6.74
CA PRO A 214 14.63 -28.32 6.05
C PRO A 214 13.81 -29.23 6.98
N ASN A 215 12.48 -29.20 6.82
CA ASN A 215 11.53 -29.97 7.63
C ASN A 215 11.55 -29.67 9.14
N SER A 216 12.12 -28.55 9.58
CA SER A 216 12.04 -28.11 10.97
C SER A 216 10.77 -27.30 11.26
N PRO A 217 10.40 -27.11 12.54
CA PRO A 217 9.36 -26.17 12.94
C PRO A 217 9.56 -24.76 12.38
N GLU A 218 10.80 -24.27 12.35
CA GLU A 218 11.16 -22.97 11.79
C GLU A 218 10.92 -22.88 10.28
N ALA A 219 11.21 -23.96 9.54
CA ALA A 219 10.92 -24.01 8.11
C ALA A 219 9.41 -24.02 7.85
N HIS A 220 8.64 -24.73 8.69
CA HIS A 220 7.18 -24.70 8.62
C HIS A 220 6.60 -23.31 8.91
N TYR A 221 7.09 -22.66 9.97
CA TYR A 221 6.75 -21.26 10.28
C TYR A 221 7.02 -20.36 9.08
N THR A 222 8.20 -20.46 8.47
CA THR A 222 8.59 -19.62 7.33
C THR A 222 7.70 -19.88 6.13
N LYS A 223 7.35 -21.13 5.85
CA LYS A 223 6.39 -21.48 4.79
C LYS A 223 5.02 -20.86 5.03
N CYS A 224 4.49 -20.94 6.25
CA CYS A 224 3.22 -20.30 6.63
C CYS A 224 3.30 -18.77 6.54
N HIS A 225 4.42 -18.20 7.00
CA HIS A 225 4.69 -16.77 6.98
C HIS A 225 4.68 -16.24 5.54
N VAL A 226 5.51 -16.81 4.66
CA VAL A 226 5.64 -16.37 3.26
C VAL A 226 4.30 -16.50 2.53
N ARG A 227 3.55 -17.59 2.76
CA ARG A 227 2.21 -17.76 2.18
C ARG A 227 1.24 -16.65 2.59
N ALA A 228 1.23 -16.26 3.86
CA ALA A 228 0.38 -15.16 4.34
C ALA A 228 0.89 -13.79 3.85
N ARG A 229 2.22 -13.58 3.86
CA ARG A 229 2.88 -12.34 3.42
C ARG A 229 2.69 -12.07 1.91
N ASN A 230 2.53 -13.11 1.08
CA ASN A 230 2.24 -12.96 -0.35
C ASN A 230 0.97 -12.12 -0.64
N VAL A 231 0.08 -11.93 0.35
CA VAL A 231 -1.01 -10.93 0.29
C VAL A 231 -0.51 -9.51 -0.01
N GLY A 232 0.64 -9.11 0.53
CA GLY A 232 1.24 -7.79 0.28
C GLY A 232 1.63 -7.63 -1.19
N GLU A 233 2.39 -8.58 -1.72
CA GLU A 233 2.84 -8.62 -3.13
C GLU A 233 1.64 -8.62 -4.09
N ARG A 234 0.64 -9.49 -3.85
CA ARG A 234 -0.59 -9.54 -4.65
C ARG A 234 -1.42 -8.27 -4.51
N GLY A 235 -1.48 -7.69 -3.32
CA GLY A 235 -2.19 -6.43 -3.05
C GLY A 235 -1.58 -5.28 -3.84
N ASN A 236 -0.25 -5.16 -3.82
CA ASN A 236 0.50 -4.19 -4.61
C ASN A 236 0.30 -4.39 -6.11
N GLY A 237 0.43 -5.64 -6.60
CA GLY A 237 0.21 -5.97 -8.02
C GLY A 237 -1.20 -5.60 -8.48
N MET A 238 -2.23 -6.03 -7.76
CA MET A 238 -3.62 -5.70 -8.07
C MET A 238 -3.89 -4.19 -8.02
N TRP A 239 -3.29 -3.49 -7.06
CA TRP A 239 -3.43 -2.05 -6.92
C TRP A 239 -2.84 -1.31 -8.13
N LYS A 240 -1.63 -1.70 -8.57
CA LYS A 240 -0.96 -1.15 -9.76
C LYS A 240 -1.64 -1.55 -11.07
N GLU A 241 -2.20 -2.75 -11.16
CA GLU A 241 -2.95 -3.18 -12.34
C GLU A 241 -4.24 -2.36 -12.52
N LYS A 242 -4.95 -2.11 -11.42
CA LYS A 242 -6.17 -1.32 -11.44
C LYS A 242 -5.91 0.17 -11.72
N PHE A 243 -4.77 0.69 -11.24
CA PHE A 243 -4.35 2.07 -11.44
C PHE A 243 -2.99 2.11 -12.12
N ARG A 244 -2.99 1.90 -13.43
CA ARG A 244 -1.76 1.73 -14.22
C ARG A 244 -0.83 2.93 -14.17
N CYS A 245 -1.31 4.12 -13.78
CA CYS A 245 -0.44 5.27 -13.53
C CYS A 245 0.60 5.05 -12.42
N LEU A 246 0.47 3.97 -11.64
CA LEU A 246 1.43 3.58 -10.60
C LEU A 246 2.50 2.59 -11.10
N LYS A 247 2.33 2.00 -12.29
CA LYS A 247 3.30 1.06 -12.87
C LYS A 247 4.58 1.78 -13.30
N LYS A 248 5.69 1.04 -13.29
CA LYS A 248 7.00 1.57 -13.67
C LYS A 248 7.04 2.14 -15.09
N ASP A 249 6.33 1.53 -16.04
CA ASP A 249 6.25 1.94 -17.44
C ASP A 249 5.41 3.23 -17.65
N ARG A 250 4.66 3.66 -16.62
CA ARG A 250 3.80 4.85 -16.64
C ARG A 250 4.34 5.96 -15.74
N VAL A 251 5.55 6.41 -16.04
CA VAL A 251 6.26 7.45 -15.29
C VAL A 251 5.36 8.65 -15.01
N LEU A 252 5.16 8.98 -13.73
CA LEU A 252 4.41 10.15 -13.33
C LEU A 252 5.22 11.42 -13.61
N HIS A 253 4.74 12.23 -14.55
CA HIS A 253 5.30 13.54 -14.90
C HIS A 253 4.93 14.63 -13.87
N TYR A 254 5.12 14.32 -12.59
CA TYR A 254 4.81 15.17 -11.45
C TYR A 254 5.97 15.18 -10.46
N LYS A 255 6.13 16.32 -9.77
CA LYS A 255 7.00 16.38 -8.59
C LYS A 255 6.52 15.41 -7.51
N HIS A 256 7.43 14.92 -6.69
CA HIS A 256 7.18 13.93 -5.64
C HIS A 256 5.93 14.22 -4.79
N ALA A 257 5.70 15.47 -4.37
CA ALA A 257 4.54 15.83 -3.56
C ALA A 257 3.18 15.68 -4.30
N ALA A 258 3.14 15.93 -5.60
CA ALA A 258 1.94 15.74 -6.41
C ALA A 258 1.74 14.26 -6.78
N ALA A 259 2.84 13.55 -7.08
CA ALA A 259 2.81 12.10 -7.27
C ALA A 259 2.30 11.37 -6.01
N GLY A 260 2.71 11.78 -4.81
CA GLY A 260 2.19 11.26 -3.54
C GLY A 260 0.67 11.38 -3.41
N ARG A 261 0.08 12.50 -3.84
CA ARG A 261 -1.39 12.69 -3.85
C ARG A 261 -2.09 11.77 -4.84
N ILE A 262 -1.48 11.53 -6.00
CA ILE A 262 -1.98 10.56 -6.99
C ILE A 262 -1.99 9.16 -6.38
N ILE A 263 -0.89 8.77 -5.73
CA ILE A 263 -0.78 7.48 -5.03
C ILE A 263 -1.85 7.34 -3.95
N TYR A 264 -2.01 8.34 -3.07
CA TYR A 264 -3.07 8.33 -2.06
C TYR A 264 -4.48 8.26 -2.65
N SER A 265 -4.72 8.95 -3.76
CA SER A 265 -6.00 8.90 -4.46
C SER A 265 -6.29 7.50 -5.01
N CYS A 266 -5.29 6.84 -5.59
CA CYS A 266 -5.41 5.46 -6.03
C CYS A 266 -5.66 4.50 -4.86
N ALA A 267 -5.10 4.75 -3.68
CA ALA A 267 -5.35 3.93 -2.49
C ALA A 267 -6.82 4.00 -2.04
N VAL A 268 -7.40 5.21 -2.05
CA VAL A 268 -8.84 5.41 -1.79
C VAL A 268 -9.69 4.65 -2.79
N LEU A 269 -9.43 4.86 -4.08
CA LEU A 269 -10.20 4.26 -5.15
C LEU A 269 -10.09 2.73 -5.17
N HIS A 270 -8.93 2.18 -4.81
CA HIS A 270 -8.74 0.74 -4.63
C HIS A 270 -9.73 0.18 -3.61
N ASN A 271 -9.77 0.76 -2.40
CA ASN A 271 -10.68 0.31 -1.35
C ASN A 271 -12.15 0.50 -1.73
N ILE A 272 -12.51 1.58 -2.43
CA ILE A 272 -13.86 1.76 -2.97
C ILE A 272 -14.19 0.64 -3.96
N CYS A 273 -13.29 0.34 -4.90
CA CYS A 273 -13.48 -0.77 -5.85
C CYS A 273 -13.69 -2.10 -5.11
N ARG A 274 -12.90 -2.38 -4.07
CA ARG A 274 -13.05 -3.58 -3.24
C ARG A 274 -14.39 -3.62 -2.50
N PHE A 275 -14.81 -2.51 -1.90
CA PHE A 275 -16.09 -2.41 -1.19
C PHE A 275 -17.30 -2.69 -2.10
N TYR A 276 -17.27 -2.17 -3.33
CA TYR A 276 -18.34 -2.40 -4.31
C TYR A 276 -18.20 -3.71 -5.09
N ASN A 277 -17.17 -4.52 -4.82
CA ASN A 277 -16.83 -5.72 -5.61
C ASN A 277 -16.71 -5.41 -7.11
N VAL A 278 -16.02 -4.33 -7.44
CA VAL A 278 -15.66 -4.02 -8.83
C VAL A 278 -14.70 -5.11 -9.32
N PRO A 279 -14.99 -5.80 -10.44
CA PRO A 279 -14.15 -6.87 -10.95
C PRO A 279 -12.70 -6.43 -11.10
N ASP A 280 -11.79 -7.31 -10.74
CA ASP A 280 -10.37 -7.10 -10.94
C ASP A 280 -10.03 -7.11 -12.44
N PRO A 281 -8.97 -6.39 -12.84
CA PRO A 281 -8.46 -6.47 -14.20
C PRO A 281 -8.06 -7.93 -14.51
N GLU A 282 -8.18 -8.35 -15.77
CA GLU A 282 -7.65 -9.65 -16.19
C GLU A 282 -6.13 -9.64 -15.98
N ASP A 283 -5.58 -10.70 -15.37
CA ASP A 283 -4.14 -10.84 -15.09
C ASP A 283 -3.35 -10.64 -16.39
N SER A 284 -2.75 -9.46 -16.57
CA SER A 284 -1.54 -9.35 -17.38
C SER A 284 -0.41 -9.81 -16.49
N SER A 285 0.24 -10.91 -16.85
CA SER A 285 1.38 -11.52 -16.15
C SER A 285 2.65 -10.65 -16.15
N ASP A 286 2.50 -9.34 -16.04
CA ASP A 286 3.59 -8.41 -15.85
C ASP A 286 3.88 -8.39 -14.35
N GLU A 287 4.60 -9.41 -13.89
CA GLU A 287 5.29 -9.35 -12.61
C GLU A 287 6.26 -8.16 -12.70
N ASP A 288 5.85 -7.00 -12.20
CA ASP A 288 6.77 -5.90 -11.87
C ASP A 288 7.71 -6.46 -10.81
N ASP A 289 8.79 -7.08 -11.26
CA ASP A 289 9.78 -7.83 -10.49
C ASP A 289 10.59 -6.83 -9.63
N GLU A 290 9.93 -6.15 -8.71
CA GLU A 290 10.44 -5.06 -7.85
C GLU A 290 11.12 -5.56 -6.59
N ASN A 291 11.59 -6.81 -6.56
CA ASN A 291 12.49 -7.30 -5.52
C ASN A 291 13.87 -6.65 -5.65
N ASP A 292 13.99 -5.41 -5.17
CA ASP A 292 15.28 -4.81 -4.85
C ASP A 292 15.62 -5.23 -3.41
N ASN A 293 16.11 -6.48 -3.27
CA ASN A 293 16.68 -6.95 -2.02
C ASN A 293 17.83 -6.00 -1.66
N ASN A 294 17.56 -5.14 -0.69
CA ASN A 294 18.60 -4.33 -0.09
C ASN A 294 19.42 -5.26 0.80
N ASP A 295 20.68 -5.48 0.43
CA ASP A 295 21.65 -6.22 1.25
C ASP A 295 21.55 -5.79 2.71
N ASP A 296 21.37 -6.79 3.58
CA ASP A 296 21.03 -6.66 4.98
C ASP A 296 22.12 -5.96 5.80
N GLU A 297 21.97 -4.65 6.04
CA GLU A 297 22.50 -4.06 7.27
C GLU A 297 21.48 -4.29 8.39
N ARG A 298 21.81 -5.23 9.29
CA ARG A 298 21.06 -5.50 10.52
C ARG A 298 20.94 -4.21 11.32
N ASN A 299 19.78 -3.57 11.23
CA ASN A 299 19.49 -2.38 12.02
C ASN A 299 19.60 -2.74 13.51
N ALA A 300 20.51 -2.08 14.23
CA ALA A 300 20.74 -2.31 15.65
C ALA A 300 19.56 -1.72 16.46
N GLY A 301 18.43 -2.43 16.44
CA GLY A 301 17.28 -2.12 17.28
C GLY A 301 17.62 -2.27 18.77
N ASP A 302 16.77 -1.70 19.62
CA ASP A 302 16.82 -1.92 21.08
C ASP A 302 16.93 -3.43 21.36
N VAL A 303 18.04 -3.82 22.00
CA VAL A 303 18.40 -5.24 22.25
C VAL A 303 17.25 -5.98 22.91
N ASN A 304 16.52 -5.30 23.79
CA ASN A 304 15.38 -5.85 24.51
C ASN A 304 14.19 -6.15 23.56
N ILE A 305 13.86 -5.22 22.66
CA ILE A 305 12.77 -5.43 21.67
C ILE A 305 13.11 -6.58 20.73
N SER A 306 14.37 -6.70 20.32
CA SER A 306 14.83 -7.78 19.45
C SER A 306 14.67 -9.15 20.14
N GLU A 307 15.01 -9.25 21.42
CA GLU A 307 14.83 -10.46 22.22
C GLU A 307 13.36 -10.84 22.38
N GLU A 308 12.50 -9.88 22.75
CA GLU A 308 11.07 -10.12 22.86
C GLU A 308 10.45 -10.55 21.52
N GLY A 309 10.89 -9.96 20.41
CA GLY A 309 10.47 -10.36 19.06
C GLY A 309 10.81 -11.82 18.77
N ARG A 310 12.01 -12.28 19.14
CA ARG A 310 12.42 -13.69 19.02
C ARG A 310 11.55 -14.61 19.88
N LEU A 311 11.18 -14.20 21.10
CA LEU A 311 10.30 -14.97 21.99
C LEU A 311 8.87 -15.08 21.43
N VAL A 312 8.32 -14.02 20.85
CA VAL A 312 7.02 -14.06 20.17
C VAL A 312 7.09 -15.00 18.96
N ARG A 313 8.13 -14.87 18.12
CA ARG A 313 8.30 -15.73 16.94
C ARG A 313 8.47 -17.21 17.31
N ARG A 314 9.26 -17.53 18.34
CA ARG A 314 9.44 -18.92 18.83
C ARG A 314 8.11 -19.55 19.25
N ARG A 315 7.27 -18.81 19.99
CA ARG A 315 5.93 -19.28 20.34
C ARG A 315 5.06 -19.53 19.11
N LEU A 316 5.18 -18.69 18.08
CA LEU A 316 4.47 -18.90 16.83
C LEU A 316 4.94 -20.14 16.07
N VAL A 317 6.25 -20.40 16.08
CA VAL A 317 6.82 -21.64 15.51
C VAL A 317 6.14 -22.86 16.15
N GLU A 318 6.11 -22.92 17.48
CA GLU A 318 5.48 -24.02 18.22
C GLU A 318 3.98 -24.14 17.94
N ILE A 319 3.24 -23.03 17.96
CA ILE A 319 1.79 -23.01 17.69
C ILE A 319 1.47 -23.53 16.29
N LEU A 320 2.20 -23.05 15.28
CA LEU A 320 1.95 -23.45 13.89
C LEU A 320 2.34 -24.91 13.65
N TRP A 321 3.46 -25.35 14.22
CA TRP A 321 3.90 -26.75 14.13
C TRP A 321 2.88 -27.71 14.75
N ASN A 322 2.45 -27.46 15.99
CA ASN A 322 1.47 -28.31 16.68
C ASN A 322 0.11 -28.36 15.94
N ARG A 323 -0.29 -27.27 15.28
CA ARG A 323 -1.51 -27.24 14.45
C ARG A 323 -1.39 -28.08 13.18
N ALA A 324 -0.17 -28.27 12.66
CA ALA A 324 0.06 -29.12 11.49
C ALA A 324 0.01 -30.61 11.87
N ASP A 325 0.63 -30.98 12.98
CA ASP A 325 0.65 -32.37 13.47
C ASP A 325 -0.76 -32.88 13.80
N ASN A 326 -1.60 -32.05 14.41
CA ASN A 326 -3.00 -32.38 14.72
C ASN A 326 -3.94 -32.51 13.48
N ARG A 327 -3.44 -32.30 12.26
CA ARG A 327 -4.20 -32.56 11.01
C ARG A 327 -3.87 -33.92 10.38
N ILE A 328 -2.84 -34.60 10.89
CA ILE A 328 -2.32 -35.87 10.34
C ILE A 328 -2.77 -37.08 11.19
N GLY A 329 -3.23 -36.85 12.43
CA GLY A 329 -3.85 -37.86 13.30
C GLY A 329 -5.37 -37.82 13.27
#